data_AF-A0A6N3J5V6-F1
#
_entry.id   AF-A0A6N3J5V6-F1
#
_cell.length_a   1.000
_cell.length_b   1.000
_cell.length_c   1.000
_cell.angle_alpha   90.00
_cell.angle_beta   90.00
_cell.angle_gamma   90.00
#
_symmetry.space_group_name_H-M   'P 1'
#
loop_
_entity.id
_entity.type
_entity.pdbx_description
1 polymer ?
#
loop_
_entity_poly.entity_id
_entity_poly.type
_entity_poly.pdbx_seq_one_letter_code
_entity_poly.pdbx_strand_id
1 'polypeptide(L)' 'MNTVQEQWNSFSKLVVPKDASPYQKQEMRRSFYAGAEAMLRIQFAITDPSISEVAAVEILEGLSQELTLFANEVKKGNA' A
#
# COMPACT_ATOMS: atom_id res chain seq x y z
N MET A 1 -10.05 -12.45 -11.71
CA MET A 1 -10.44 -11.78 -10.45
C MET A 1 -9.16 -11.21 -9.88
N ASN A 2 -8.98 -9.88 -9.85
CA ASN A 2 -7.72 -9.26 -9.42
C ASN A 2 -7.50 -9.47 -7.91
N THR A 3 -6.70 -10.47 -7.53
CA THR A 3 -6.43 -10.79 -6.11
C THR A 3 -5.19 -10.10 -5.57
N VAL A 4 -5.08 -9.98 -4.24
CA VAL A 4 -3.84 -9.51 -3.57
C VAL A 4 -2.63 -10.38 -3.97
N GLN A 5 -2.84 -11.68 -4.20
CA GLN A 5 -1.79 -12.60 -4.65
C GLN A 5 -1.29 -12.27 -6.07
N GLU A 6 -2.18 -11.91 -6.99
CA GLU A 6 -1.80 -11.50 -8.35
C GLU A 6 -1.05 -10.17 -8.34
N GLN A 7 -1.45 -9.24 -7.47
CA GLN A 7 -0.73 -7.99 -7.27
C GLN A 7 0.65 -8.23 -6.67
N TRP A 8 0.78 -9.12 -5.69
CA TRP A 8 2.08 -9.56 -5.17
C TRP A 8 2.97 -10.14 -6.28
N ASN A 9 2.43 -11.03 -7.12
CA ASN A 9 3.20 -11.65 -8.21
C ASN A 9 3.74 -10.62 -9.22
N SER A 10 3.05 -9.50 -9.39
CA SER A 10 3.47 -8.41 -10.26
C SER A 10 4.50 -7.52 -9.56
N PHE A 11 4.22 -7.11 -8.33
CA PHE A 11 5.12 -6.33 -7.48
C PHE A 11 6.47 -7.01 -7.27
N SER A 12 6.47 -8.31 -6.94
CA SER A 12 7.70 -9.03 -6.61
C SER A 12 8.67 -9.09 -7.78
N LYS A 13 8.18 -9.07 -9.03
CA LYS A 13 9.03 -9.06 -10.23
C LYS A 13 9.73 -7.72 -10.45
N LEU A 14 9.15 -6.64 -9.94
CA LEU A 14 9.65 -5.28 -10.12
C LEU A 14 10.58 -4.86 -8.97
N VAL A 15 10.27 -5.28 -7.75
CA VAL A 15 10.89 -4.73 -6.54
C VAL A 15 11.81 -5.71 -5.82
N VAL A 16 11.56 -7.03 -5.91
CA VAL A 16 12.39 -8.01 -5.20
C VAL A 16 13.58 -8.42 -6.09
N PRO A 17 14.84 -8.20 -5.63
CA PRO A 17 16.00 -8.64 -6.37
C PRO A 17 15.99 -10.15 -6.65
N LYS A 18 16.49 -10.57 -7.81
CA LYS A 18 16.51 -11.98 -8.22
C LYS A 18 17.31 -12.85 -7.24
N ASP A 19 18.40 -12.28 -6.75
CA ASP A 19 19.36 -12.85 -5.79
C ASP A 19 18.96 -12.65 -4.32
N ALA A 20 17.79 -12.03 -4.04
CA ALA A 20 17.30 -11.92 -2.67
C ALA A 20 17.20 -13.31 -2.01
N SER A 21 17.70 -13.41 -0.78
CA SER A 21 17.65 -14.64 0.02
C SER A 21 16.20 -15.09 0.26
N PRO A 22 15.98 -16.39 0.56
CA PRO A 22 14.65 -16.88 0.91
C PRO A 22 13.99 -16.10 2.05
N TYR A 23 14.78 -15.69 3.05
CA TYR A 23 14.31 -14.88 4.17
C TYR A 23 13.83 -13.49 3.73
N GLN A 24 14.62 -12.78 2.91
CA GLN A 24 14.21 -11.46 2.37
C GLN A 24 12.94 -11.54 1.52
N LYS A 25 12.81 -12.60 0.70
CA LYS A 25 11.59 -12.86 -0.08
C LYS A 25 10.38 -13.10 0.82
N GLN A 26 10.54 -13.85 1.90
CA GLN A 26 9.49 -14.11 2.87
C GLN A 26 9.04 -12.84 3.59
N GLU A 27 9.98 -12.09 4.16
CA GLU A 27 9.67 -10.86 4.89
C GLU A 27 9.06 -9.80 3.97
N MET A 28 9.57 -9.63 2.75
CA MET A 28 8.96 -8.71 1.78
C MET A 28 7.52 -9.11 1.44
N ARG A 29 7.24 -10.41 1.30
CA ARG A 29 5.86 -10.87 1.07
C ARG A 29 4.96 -10.59 2.28
N ARG A 30 5.44 -10.79 3.51
CA ARG A 30 4.70 -10.46 4.72
C ARG A 30 4.39 -8.97 4.80
N SER A 31 5.39 -8.12 4.56
CA SER A 31 5.23 -6.67 4.55
C SER A 31 4.25 -6.21 3.48
N PHE A 32 4.29 -6.79 2.28
CA PHE A 32 3.33 -6.46 1.21
C PHE A 32 1.89 -6.79 1.62
N TYR A 33 1.65 -7.97 2.20
CA TYR A 33 0.31 -8.36 2.65
C TYR A 33 -0.17 -7.54 3.85
N ALA A 34 0.73 -7.19 4.77
CA ALA A 34 0.42 -6.28 5.88
C ALA A 34 0.02 -4.89 5.37
N GLY A 35 0.76 -4.35 4.39
CA GLY A 35 0.40 -3.08 3.74
C GLY A 35 -0.94 -3.15 3.01
N ALA A 36 -1.21 -4.23 2.27
CA ALA A 36 -2.50 -4.45 1.61
C ALA A 36 -3.66 -4.51 2.61
N GLU A 37 -3.48 -5.21 3.73
CA GLU A 37 -4.47 -5.29 4.81
C GLU A 37 -4.72 -3.92 5.46
N ALA A 38 -3.66 -3.15 5.74
CA ALA A 38 -3.77 -1.80 6.27
C ALA A 38 -4.58 -0.88 5.35
N MET A 39 -4.33 -0.93 4.03
CA MET A 39 -5.10 -0.15 3.06
C MET A 39 -6.57 -0.56 3.01
N LEU A 40 -6.87 -1.86 3.07
CA LEU A 40 -8.26 -2.33 3.12
C LEU A 40 -8.97 -1.90 4.41
N ARG A 41 -8.28 -1.91 5.56
CA ARG A 41 -8.84 -1.41 6.82
C ARG A 41 -9.23 0.06 6.72
N ILE A 42 -8.39 0.89 6.11
CA ILE A 42 -8.70 2.30 5.84
C ILE A 42 -9.94 2.42 4.94
N GLN A 43 -9.99 1.63 3.85
CA GLN A 43 -11.12 1.62 2.93
C GLN A 43 -12.43 1.23 3.63
N PHE A 44 -12.40 0.25 4.53
CA PHE A 44 -13.58 -0.12 5.30
C PHE A 44 -13.94 0.91 6.36
N ALA A 45 -12.95 1.52 7.02
CA ALA A 45 -13.19 2.55 8.03
C ALA A 45 -13.98 3.74 7.46
N ILE A 46 -13.67 4.20 6.24
CA ILE A 46 -14.40 5.31 5.61
C ILE A 46 -15.84 4.96 5.19
N THR A 47 -16.21 3.68 5.21
CA THR A 47 -17.60 3.24 4.95
C THR A 47 -18.45 3.15 6.21
N ASP A 48 -17.88 3.47 7.38
CA ASP A 48 -18.62 3.51 8.63
C ASP A 48 -19.82 4.47 8.52
N PRO A 49 -21.07 4.04 8.82
CA PRO A 49 -22.26 4.89 8.71
C PRO A 49 -22.23 6.16 9.56
N SER A 50 -21.34 6.24 10.57
CA SER A 50 -21.13 7.45 11.38
C SER A 50 -20.26 8.51 10.70
N ILE A 51 -19.59 8.17 9.60
CA ILE A 51 -18.76 9.08 8.81
C ILE A 51 -19.60 9.67 7.68
N SER A 52 -19.58 10.99 7.53
CA SER A 52 -20.23 11.66 6.40
C SER A 52 -19.45 11.45 5.11
N GLU A 53 -20.14 11.50 3.97
CA GLU A 53 -19.47 11.38 2.65
C GLU A 53 -18.38 12.46 2.47
N VAL A 54 -18.61 13.68 2.96
CA VAL A 54 -17.63 14.77 2.91
C VAL A 54 -16.38 14.41 3.71
N ALA A 55 -16.53 13.92 4.93
CA ALA A 55 -15.40 13.50 5.76
C ALA A 55 -14.64 12.31 5.12
N ALA A 56 -15.35 11.36 4.50
CA ALA A 56 -14.72 10.26 3.78
C ALA A 56 -13.87 10.75 2.60
N VAL A 57 -14.34 11.75 1.85
CA VAL A 57 -13.57 12.38 0.76
C VAL A 57 -12.32 13.08 1.31
N GLU A 58 -12.44 13.86 2.37
CA GLU A 58 -11.29 14.55 3.00
C GLU A 58 -10.21 13.57 3.47
N ILE A 59 -10.61 12.42 4.03
CA ILE A 59 -9.69 11.35 4.43
C ILE A 59 -8.96 10.80 3.19
N LEU A 60 -9.68 10.50 2.11
CA LEU A 60 -9.08 9.99 0.87
C LEU A 60 -8.13 11.00 0.21
N GLU A 61 -8.48 12.28 0.21
CA GLU A 61 -7.62 13.34 -0.29
C GLU A 61 -6.34 13.49 0.54
N GLY A 62 -6.45 13.43 1.87
CA GLY A 62 -5.30 13.46 2.77
C GLY A 62 -4.33 12.30 2.51
N LEU A 63 -4.85 11.08 2.36
CA LEU A 63 -4.05 9.89 2.03
C LEU A 63 -3.40 10.02 0.64
N SER A 64 -4.12 10.55 -0.34
CA SER A 64 -3.57 10.80 -1.68
C SER A 64 -2.41 11.81 -1.65
N GLN A 65 -2.55 12.87 -0.86
CA GLN A 65 -1.50 13.86 -0.64
C GLN A 65 -0.28 13.24 0.06
N GLU A 66 -0.48 12.49 1.13
CA GLU A 66 0.58 11.80 1.87
C GLU A 66 1.41 10.90 0.95
N LEU A 67 0.74 10.03 0.17
CA LEU A 67 1.41 9.12 -0.77
C LEU A 67 2.14 9.89 -1.88
N THR A 68 1.58 11.01 -2.36
CA THR A 68 2.22 11.86 -3.36
C THR A 68 3.49 12.51 -2.81
N LEU A 69 3.44 13.01 -1.57
CA LEU A 69 4.59 13.58 -0.89
C LEU A 69 5.69 12.54 -0.70
N PHE A 70 5.33 11.34 -0.21
CA PHE A 70 6.29 10.25 -0.04
C PHE A 70 6.93 9.84 -1.37
N ALA A 71 6.15 9.69 -2.44
CA ALA A 71 6.68 9.36 -3.77
C ALA A 71 7.65 10.44 -4.29
N ASN A 72 7.41 11.72 -3.97
CA ASN A 72 8.32 12.80 -4.33
C ASN A 72 9.62 12.75 -3.51
N GLU A 73 9.57 12.35 -2.23
CA GLU A 73 10.78 12.14 -1.42
C GLU A 73 11.61 10.95 -1.92
N VAL A 74 10.96 9.86 -2.35
CA VAL A 74 11.66 8.74 -3.02
C VAL A 74 12.40 9.20 -4.27
N LYS A 75 11.77 10.03 -5.12
CA LYS A 75 12.42 10.58 -6.34
C LYS A 75 13.63 11.46 -6.03
N LYS A 76 13.63 12.12 -4.87
CA LYS A 76 14.76 12.94 -4.39
C LYS A 76 15.85 12.11 -3.71
N GLY A 77 15.59 10.84 -3.39
CA GLY A 77 16.50 9.94 -2.69
C GLY A 77 16.49 10.10 -1.16
N ASN A 78 15.41 10.64 -0.60
CA ASN A 78 15.29 10.97 0.83
C ASN A 78 14.48 9.94 1.65
N ALA A 79 14.10 8.81 1.05
CA ALA A 79 13.20 7.81 1.62
C ALA A 79 13.82 6.42 1.66
#